data_AF-A0A173MIH7-F1
#
_entry.id   AF-A0A173MIH7-F1
#
_cell.length_a   1.000
_cell.length_b   1.000
_cell.length_c   1.000
_cell.angle_alpha   90.00
_cell.angle_beta   90.00
_cell.angle_gamma   90.00
#
_symmetry.space_group_name_H-M   'P 1'
#
loop_
_entity.id
_entity.type
_entity.pdbx_description
1 polymer ?
#
loop_
_entity_poly.entity_id
_entity_poly.type
_entity_poly.pdbx_seq_one_letter_code
_entity_poly.pdbx_strand_id
1 'polypeptide(L)'
;MKYYIDIYKLYFIFSEIYLYALSDENLVPLFDKLFGEQKRLLIERLVKPEENTSIQFWSMYNAYEKERRMLNSARFAIVNEYLRSGHLSEKHFHKRISIRAFKNGIAFIELWRKYRNDFSEVMGVERANRFIELEMYLQKQTKMALQDAIPFFQEVETIWASNNGDYDFWYDETGYVTQVG
;
A
#
# COMPACT_ATOMS: atom_id res chain seq x y z
N MET A 1 -3.72 25.94 3.73
CA MET A 1 -4.46 25.70 2.47
C MET A 1 -3.57 25.44 1.26
N LYS A 2 -2.49 26.20 0.98
CA LYS A 2 -1.61 25.95 -0.18
C LYS A 2 -1.00 24.53 -0.25
N TYR A 3 -0.55 23.99 0.87
CA TYR A 3 0.10 22.66 0.90
C TYR A 3 -0.82 21.50 0.49
N TYR A 4 -2.12 21.58 0.78
CA TYR A 4 -3.06 20.53 0.40
C TYR A 4 -3.18 20.40 -1.12
N ILE A 5 -3.21 21.53 -1.84
CA ILE A 5 -3.33 21.56 -3.30
C ILE A 5 -2.10 20.90 -3.96
N ASP A 6 -0.90 21.12 -3.42
CA ASP A 6 0.32 20.51 -3.95
C ASP A 6 0.37 19.01 -3.65
N ILE A 7 -0.10 18.59 -2.47
CA ILE A 7 -0.17 17.17 -2.09
C ILE A 7 -1.15 16.39 -2.98
N TYR A 8 -2.32 16.97 -3.33
CA TYR A 8 -3.28 16.33 -4.24
C TYR A 8 -2.78 16.23 -5.68
N LYS A 9 -1.99 17.20 -6.15
CA LYS A 9 -1.35 17.13 -7.48
C LYS A 9 -0.27 16.06 -7.54
N LEU A 10 0.53 15.97 -6.47
CA LEU A 10 1.50 14.90 -6.29
C LEU A 10 0.81 13.53 -6.28
N TYR A 11 -0.32 13.43 -5.56
CA TYR A 11 -1.16 12.23 -5.52
C TYR A 11 -1.66 11.80 -6.90
N PHE A 12 -2.24 12.71 -7.69
CA PHE A 12 -2.79 12.38 -9.01
C PHE A 12 -1.72 11.85 -9.97
N ILE A 13 -0.53 12.47 -9.98
CA ILE A 13 0.59 12.01 -10.81
C ILE A 13 1.10 10.65 -10.33
N PHE A 14 1.12 10.41 -9.01
CA PHE A 14 1.63 9.15 -8.46
C PHE A 14 0.66 7.98 -8.53
N SER A 15 -0.65 8.21 -8.45
CA SER A 15 -1.64 7.14 -8.59
C SER A 15 -1.56 6.52 -9.99
N GLU A 16 -1.40 7.34 -11.03
CA GLU A 16 -1.31 6.83 -12.40
C GLU A 16 -0.03 6.03 -12.63
N ILE A 17 1.13 6.54 -12.21
CA ILE A 17 2.42 5.83 -12.35
C ILE A 17 2.45 4.54 -11.52
N TYR A 18 1.81 4.52 -10.35
CA TYR A 18 1.71 3.31 -9.52
C TYR A 18 0.89 2.22 -10.19
N LEU A 19 -0.17 2.57 -10.92
CA LEU A 19 -0.97 1.62 -11.70
C LEU A 19 -0.19 1.06 -12.89
N TYR A 20 0.60 1.90 -13.58
CA TYR A 20 1.53 1.44 -14.61
C TYR A 20 2.65 0.55 -14.04
N ALA A 21 3.13 0.81 -12.83
CA ALA A 21 4.12 -0.04 -12.16
C ALA A 21 3.54 -1.37 -11.65
N LEU A 22 2.24 -1.40 -11.34
CA LEU A 22 1.55 -2.65 -11.03
C LEU A 22 1.40 -3.53 -12.28
N SER A 23 1.17 -2.93 -13.45
CA SER A 23 1.04 -3.67 -14.71
C SER A 23 2.37 -4.10 -15.34
N ASP A 24 3.48 -3.45 -14.98
CA ASP A 24 4.84 -3.83 -15.38
C ASP A 24 5.81 -3.78 -14.19
N GLU A 25 6.21 -4.96 -13.71
CA GLU A 25 7.11 -5.14 -12.57
C GLU A 25 8.47 -4.44 -12.76
N ASN A 26 8.90 -4.21 -14.00
CA ASN A 26 10.15 -3.50 -14.31
C ASN A 26 10.08 -2.00 -14.01
N LEU A 27 8.88 -1.43 -13.91
CA LEU A 27 8.68 -0.01 -13.59
C LEU A 27 8.64 0.27 -12.09
N VAL A 28 8.51 -0.75 -11.24
CA VAL A 28 8.45 -0.62 -9.78
C VAL A 28 9.71 0.07 -9.21
N PRO A 29 10.95 -0.29 -9.59
CA PRO A 29 12.15 0.37 -9.07
C PRO A 29 12.25 1.85 -9.47
N LEU A 30 11.81 2.19 -10.68
CA LEU A 30 11.79 3.57 -11.17
C LEU A 30 10.77 4.41 -10.39
N PHE A 31 9.57 3.86 -10.17
CA PHE A 31 8.55 4.48 -9.32
C PHE A 31 9.08 4.69 -7.90
N ASP A 32 9.67 3.67 -7.28
CA ASP A 32 10.19 3.76 -5.91
C ASP A 32 11.25 4.86 -5.75
N LYS A 33 12.09 5.06 -6.77
CA LYS A 33 13.09 6.12 -6.79
C LYS A 33 12.44 7.50 -6.89
N LEU A 34 11.60 7.73 -7.91
CA LEU A 34 10.95 9.02 -8.15
C LEU A 34 10.03 9.42 -6.99
N PHE A 35 9.28 8.46 -6.45
CA PHE A 35 8.44 8.66 -5.28
C PHE A 35 9.27 8.98 -4.03
N GLY A 36 10.37 8.25 -3.82
CA GLY A 36 11.28 8.49 -2.70
C GLY A 36 11.88 9.90 -2.71
N GLU A 37 12.31 10.40 -3.87
CA GLU A 37 12.87 11.75 -4.01
C GLU A 37 11.83 12.84 -3.71
N GLN A 38 10.64 12.77 -4.30
CA GLN A 38 9.59 13.78 -4.06
C GLN A 38 9.07 13.74 -2.63
N LYS A 39 8.94 12.54 -2.05
CA LYS A 39 8.54 12.36 -0.66
C LYS A 39 9.56 13.00 0.29
N ARG A 40 10.85 12.83 0.03
CA ARG A 40 11.92 13.46 0.81
C ARG A 40 11.78 14.99 0.84
N LEU A 41 11.52 15.61 -0.31
CA LEU A 41 11.28 17.06 -0.40
C LEU A 41 10.05 17.50 0.40
N LEU A 42 9.00 16.69 0.41
CA LEU A 42 7.78 16.97 1.19
C LEU A 42 8.04 16.88 2.70
N ILE A 43 8.85 15.90 3.12
CA ILE A 43 9.30 15.73 4.51
C ILE A 43 10.13 16.93 4.95
N GLU A 44 11.12 17.34 4.15
CA GLU A 44 11.94 18.53 4.42
C GLU A 44 11.06 19.77 4.65
N ARG A 45 10.04 19.96 3.81
CA ARG A 45 9.15 21.11 3.86
C ARG A 45 8.18 21.11 5.06
N LEU A 46 7.59 19.96 5.37
CA LEU A 46 6.48 19.86 6.33
C LEU A 46 6.93 19.46 7.74
N VAL A 47 7.93 18.60 7.83
CA VAL A 47 8.44 18.07 9.09
C VAL A 47 9.55 18.96 9.66
N LYS A 48 10.33 19.61 8.78
CA LYS A 48 11.38 20.59 9.12
C LYS A 48 12.35 20.08 10.20
N PRO A 49 13.15 19.04 9.92
CA PRO A 49 14.19 18.59 10.84
C PRO A 49 15.16 19.74 11.14
N GLU A 50 15.55 19.88 12.42
CA GLU A 50 16.51 20.90 12.84
C GLU A 50 17.93 20.51 12.41
N GLU A 51 18.81 21.49 12.18
CA GLU A 51 20.19 21.22 11.72
C GLU A 51 20.97 20.30 12.65
N ASN A 52 20.81 20.47 13.97
CA ASN A 52 21.46 19.67 15.01
C ASN A 52 20.99 18.20 15.08
N THR A 53 19.76 17.91 14.63
CA THR A 53 19.15 16.57 14.70
C THR A 53 18.98 15.94 13.32
N SER A 54 19.29 16.67 12.25
CA SER A 54 19.10 16.27 10.85
C SER A 54 19.75 14.92 10.51
N ILE A 55 20.99 14.67 10.96
CA ILE A 55 21.68 13.40 10.71
C ILE A 55 20.92 12.22 11.34
N GLN A 56 20.50 12.36 12.60
CA GLN A 56 19.75 11.32 13.32
C GLN A 56 18.37 11.12 12.70
N PHE A 57 17.69 12.22 12.36
CA PHE A 57 16.40 12.20 11.68
C PHE A 57 16.48 11.42 10.36
N TRP A 58 17.45 11.73 9.49
CA TRP A 58 17.58 11.07 8.18
C TRP A 58 17.98 9.61 8.31
N SER A 59 18.82 9.26 9.27
CA SER A 59 19.14 7.87 9.57
C SER A 59 17.87 7.08 9.93
N MET A 60 17.04 7.64 10.81
CA MET A 60 15.79 7.02 11.24
C MET A 60 14.73 6.97 10.13
N TYR A 61 14.65 8.02 9.32
CA TYR A 61 13.80 8.07 8.13
C TYR A 61 14.18 6.98 7.12
N ASN A 62 15.47 6.74 6.89
CA ASN A 62 15.91 5.68 6.00
C ASN A 62 15.56 4.29 6.55
N ALA A 63 15.66 4.08 7.86
CA ALA A 63 15.20 2.84 8.51
C ALA A 63 13.69 2.65 8.34
N TYR A 64 12.90 3.70 8.58
CA TYR A 64 11.46 3.71 8.36
C TYR A 64 11.12 3.34 6.90
N GLU A 65 11.77 3.99 5.93
CA GLU A 65 11.53 3.76 4.51
C GLU A 65 11.82 2.32 4.10
N LYS A 66 12.87 1.71 4.65
CA LYS A 66 13.20 0.31 4.41
C LYS A 66 12.07 -0.61 4.88
N GLU A 67 11.61 -0.46 6.13
CA GLU A 67 10.51 -1.26 6.67
C GLU A 67 9.19 -1.01 5.92
N ARG A 68 8.87 0.25 5.61
CA ARG A 68 7.69 0.62 4.80
C ARG A 68 7.69 -0.04 3.43
N ARG A 69 8.83 -0.06 2.73
CA ARG A 69 8.97 -0.70 1.40
C ARG A 69 8.76 -2.20 1.46
N MET A 70 9.24 -2.86 2.51
CA MET A 70 8.96 -4.29 2.73
C MET A 70 7.45 -4.55 2.90
N LEU A 71 6.74 -3.70 3.65
CA LEU A 71 5.30 -3.82 3.80
C LEU A 71 4.53 -3.55 2.49
N ASN A 72 4.96 -2.59 1.67
CA ASN A 72 4.37 -2.37 0.35
C ASN A 72 4.62 -3.54 -0.60
N SER A 73 5.83 -4.09 -0.60
CA SER A 73 6.16 -5.29 -1.39
C SER A 73 5.25 -6.46 -1.00
N ALA A 74 5.01 -6.67 0.29
CA ALA A 74 4.07 -7.68 0.77
C ALA A 74 2.62 -7.39 0.32
N ARG A 75 2.18 -6.12 0.31
CA ARG A 75 0.87 -5.73 -0.20
C ARG A 75 0.72 -6.04 -1.68
N PHE A 76 1.73 -5.70 -2.49
CA PHE A 76 1.75 -6.03 -3.92
C PHE A 76 1.70 -7.53 -4.16
N ALA A 77 2.48 -8.31 -3.41
CA ALA A 77 2.42 -9.77 -3.52
C ALA A 77 1.03 -10.33 -3.19
N ILE A 78 0.33 -9.76 -2.20
CA ILE A 78 -1.05 -10.13 -1.88
C ILE A 78 -2.00 -9.78 -3.03
N VAL A 79 -1.89 -8.58 -3.62
CA VAL A 79 -2.73 -8.17 -4.75
C VAL A 79 -2.45 -9.02 -5.99
N ASN A 80 -1.19 -9.27 -6.32
CA ASN A 80 -0.82 -10.10 -7.47
C ASN A 80 -1.32 -11.53 -7.30
N GLU A 81 -1.29 -12.09 -6.08
CA GLU A 81 -1.89 -13.40 -5.80
C GLU A 81 -3.42 -13.35 -5.90
N TYR A 82 -4.06 -12.30 -5.39
CA TYR A 82 -5.50 -12.07 -5.50
C TYR A 82 -6.00 -12.03 -6.94
N LEU A 83 -5.26 -11.34 -7.82
CA LEU A 83 -5.59 -11.20 -9.25
C LEU A 83 -5.25 -12.44 -10.08
N ARG A 84 -4.49 -13.40 -9.53
CA ARG A 84 -4.16 -14.65 -10.23
C ARG A 84 -5.35 -15.61 -10.20
N SER A 85 -6.02 -15.62 -11.34
CA SER A 85 -7.08 -16.53 -11.79
C SER A 85 -7.03 -17.98 -11.26
N GLY A 86 -5.85 -18.60 -11.21
CA GLY A 86 -5.71 -20.04 -10.90
C GLY A 86 -6.02 -20.48 -9.46
N HIS A 87 -6.30 -19.56 -8.52
CA HIS A 87 -6.48 -19.89 -7.11
C HIS A 87 -7.91 -19.73 -6.58
N LEU A 88 -8.86 -19.25 -7.38
CA LEU A 88 -10.24 -19.01 -6.93
C LEU A 88 -10.94 -20.31 -6.48
N SER A 89 -10.63 -21.42 -7.14
CA SER A 89 -11.13 -22.75 -6.78
C SER A 89 -10.37 -23.41 -5.62
N GLU A 90 -9.30 -22.78 -5.10
CA GLU A 90 -8.53 -23.33 -3.99
C GLU A 90 -9.32 -23.17 -2.69
N LYS A 91 -9.56 -24.30 -2.02
CA LYS A 91 -10.21 -24.35 -0.71
C LYS A 91 -9.43 -23.46 0.27
N HIS A 92 -10.06 -22.35 0.69
CA HIS A 92 -9.54 -21.30 1.59
C HIS A 92 -8.77 -20.13 0.97
N PHE A 93 -8.77 -19.96 -0.36
CA PHE A 93 -8.13 -18.80 -1.00
C PHE A 93 -8.57 -17.45 -0.40
N HIS A 94 -9.88 -17.19 -0.33
CA HIS A 94 -10.42 -15.91 0.16
C HIS A 94 -10.00 -15.64 1.60
N LYS A 95 -10.03 -16.68 2.44
CA LYS A 95 -9.59 -16.60 3.83
C LYS A 95 -8.10 -16.28 3.93
N ARG A 96 -7.26 -16.95 3.14
CA ARG A 96 -5.80 -16.71 3.11
C ARG A 96 -5.47 -15.29 2.70
N ILE A 97 -6.02 -14.83 1.57
CA ILE A 97 -5.79 -13.47 1.04
C ILE A 97 -6.28 -12.42 2.04
N SER A 98 -7.48 -12.56 2.57
CA SER A 98 -8.05 -11.60 3.53
C SER A 98 -7.22 -11.51 4.81
N ILE A 99 -6.83 -12.64 5.40
CA ILE A 99 -5.98 -12.65 6.60
C ILE A 99 -4.63 -11.97 6.34
N ARG A 100 -4.01 -12.24 5.19
CA ARG A 100 -2.74 -11.59 4.82
C ARG A 100 -2.91 -10.08 4.60
N ALA A 101 -3.98 -9.66 3.96
CA ALA A 101 -4.31 -8.24 3.78
C ALA A 101 -4.51 -7.53 5.13
N PHE A 102 -5.24 -8.14 6.06
CA PHE A 102 -5.43 -7.60 7.41
C PHE A 102 -4.12 -7.52 8.19
N LYS A 103 -3.29 -8.58 8.17
CA LYS A 103 -1.97 -8.57 8.79
C LYS A 103 -1.07 -7.47 8.23
N ASN A 104 -1.09 -7.24 6.91
CA ASN A 104 -0.36 -6.15 6.29
C ASN A 104 -0.85 -4.78 6.79
N GLY A 105 -2.17 -4.57 6.89
CA GLY A 105 -2.76 -3.35 7.43
C GLY A 105 -2.34 -3.07 8.88
N ILE A 106 -2.41 -4.10 9.74
CA ILE A 106 -1.95 -4.01 11.14
C ILE A 106 -0.46 -3.67 11.20
N ALA A 107 0.37 -4.31 10.37
CA ALA A 107 1.80 -4.05 10.34
C ALA A 107 2.15 -2.58 9.99
N PHE A 108 1.34 -1.91 9.15
CA PHE A 108 1.50 -0.48 8.90
C PHE A 108 1.16 0.37 10.13
N ILE A 109 0.10 0.04 10.86
CA ILE A 109 -0.29 0.74 12.10
C ILE A 109 0.84 0.61 13.13
N GLU A 110 1.39 -0.59 13.27
CA GLU A 110 2.50 -0.87 14.17
C GLU A 110 3.79 -0.14 13.76
N LEU A 111 4.09 -0.09 12.46
CA LEU A 111 5.20 0.67 11.93
C LEU A 111 5.07 2.16 12.27
N TRP A 112 3.90 2.76 12.04
CA TRP A 112 3.68 4.17 12.36
C TRP A 112 3.78 4.42 13.87
N ARG A 113 3.22 3.54 14.69
CA ARG A 113 3.31 3.65 16.16
C ARG A 113 4.76 3.62 16.64
N LYS A 114 5.56 2.67 16.15
CA LYS A 114 7.00 2.55 16.46
C LYS A 114 7.72 3.84 16.10
N TYR A 115 7.66 4.25 14.84
CA TYR A 115 8.41 5.41 14.38
C TYR A 115 7.89 6.73 14.93
N ARG A 116 6.60 6.85 15.28
CA ARG A 116 6.10 8.01 16.03
C ARG A 116 6.89 8.20 17.33
N ASN A 117 7.10 7.11 18.08
CA ASN A 117 7.81 7.15 19.35
C ASN A 117 9.29 7.47 19.12
N ASP A 118 9.94 6.76 18.19
CA ASP A 118 11.36 6.97 17.88
C ASP A 118 11.62 8.41 17.39
N PHE A 119 10.79 8.95 16.49
CA PHE A 119 10.87 10.35 16.06
C PHE A 119 10.61 11.31 17.22
N SER A 120 9.71 11.01 18.15
CA SER A 120 9.43 11.92 19.27
C SER A 120 10.66 12.15 20.15
N GLU A 121 11.55 11.16 20.27
CA GLU A 121 12.81 11.27 21.03
C GLU A 121 13.83 12.18 20.33
N VAL A 122 13.84 12.19 18.99
CA VAL A 122 14.82 12.95 18.20
C VAL A 122 14.36 14.39 17.95
N MET A 123 13.07 14.61 17.67
CA MET A 123 12.59 15.89 17.16
C MET A 123 11.40 16.49 17.92
N GLY A 124 10.96 15.83 18.99
CA GLY A 124 9.80 16.20 19.77
C GLY A 124 8.49 15.67 19.20
N VAL A 125 7.50 15.54 20.09
CA VAL A 125 6.21 14.90 19.81
C VAL A 125 5.44 15.58 18.67
N GLU A 126 5.41 16.91 18.62
CA GLU A 126 4.63 17.65 17.63
C GLU A 126 5.12 17.35 16.20
N ARG A 127 6.44 17.40 15.99
CA ARG A 127 7.05 17.12 14.69
C ARG A 127 6.95 15.64 14.30
N ALA A 128 7.11 14.74 15.26
CA ALA A 128 6.91 13.31 15.04
C ALA A 128 5.46 13.00 14.61
N ASN A 129 4.46 13.65 15.22
CA ASN A 129 3.07 13.51 14.81
C ASN A 129 2.86 14.05 13.39
N ARG A 130 3.41 15.22 13.02
CA ARG A 130 3.32 15.74 11.65
C ARG A 130 3.91 14.79 10.61
N PHE A 131 5.05 14.16 10.93
CA PHE A 131 5.64 13.13 10.10
C PHE A 131 4.67 11.97 9.88
N ILE A 132 4.12 11.40 10.97
CA ILE A 132 3.21 10.25 10.88
C ILE A 132 1.88 10.59 10.21
N GLU A 133 1.32 11.76 10.44
CA GLU A 133 0.10 12.23 9.75
C GLU A 133 0.30 12.28 8.23
N LEU A 134 1.45 12.81 7.79
CA LEU A 134 1.81 12.82 6.38
C LEU A 134 1.97 11.40 5.82
N GLU A 135 2.65 10.52 6.55
CA GLU A 135 2.84 9.13 6.14
C GLU A 135 1.52 8.35 6.02
N MET A 136 0.66 8.49 7.02
CA MET A 136 -0.67 7.90 7.02
C MET A 136 -1.51 8.41 5.86
N TYR A 137 -1.45 9.72 5.58
CA TYR A 137 -2.13 10.29 4.41
C TYR A 137 -1.61 9.65 3.12
N LEU A 138 -0.30 9.65 2.87
CA LEU A 138 0.29 9.09 1.65
C LEU A 138 -0.05 7.60 1.47
N GLN A 139 0.02 6.81 2.55
CA GLN A 139 -0.33 5.39 2.48
C GLN A 139 -1.83 5.15 2.27
N LYS A 140 -2.71 5.97 2.86
CA LYS A 140 -4.15 5.89 2.61
C LYS A 140 -4.45 6.19 1.14
N GLN A 141 -3.82 7.22 0.59
CA GLN A 141 -3.93 7.56 -0.83
C GLN A 141 -3.50 6.40 -1.74
N THR A 142 -2.31 5.82 -1.52
CA THR A 142 -1.85 4.65 -2.28
C THR A 142 -2.83 3.48 -2.17
N LYS A 143 -3.39 3.23 -0.98
CA LYS A 143 -4.36 2.15 -0.77
C LYS A 143 -5.66 2.39 -1.54
N MET A 144 -6.16 3.63 -1.56
CA MET A 144 -7.38 3.97 -2.31
C MET A 144 -7.16 3.78 -3.81
N ALA A 145 -6.07 4.32 -4.37
CA ALA A 145 -5.72 4.12 -5.78
C ALA A 145 -5.59 2.64 -6.16
N LEU A 146 -5.01 1.81 -5.28
CA LEU A 146 -4.93 0.37 -5.49
C LEU A 146 -6.30 -0.30 -5.42
N GLN A 147 -7.16 0.10 -4.48
CA GLN A 147 -8.50 -0.46 -4.33
C GLN A 147 -9.41 -0.12 -5.51
N ASP A 148 -9.29 1.09 -6.06
CA ASP A 148 -10.05 1.51 -7.25
C ASP A 148 -9.63 0.76 -8.52
N ALA A 149 -8.42 0.21 -8.55
CA ALA A 149 -7.88 -0.50 -9.70
C ALA A 149 -8.02 -2.02 -9.63
N ILE A 150 -8.45 -2.59 -8.49
CA ILE A 150 -8.66 -4.02 -8.35
C ILE A 150 -10.16 -4.34 -8.35
N PRO A 151 -10.61 -5.33 -9.14
CA PRO A 151 -11.99 -5.80 -9.09
C PRO A 151 -12.34 -6.39 -7.73
N PHE A 152 -13.61 -6.29 -7.34
CA PHE A 152 -14.16 -7.01 -6.21
C PHE A 152 -14.12 -8.52 -6.43
N PHE A 153 -14.30 -9.27 -5.35
CA PHE A 153 -14.11 -10.72 -5.38
C PHE A 153 -15.01 -11.42 -6.42
N GLN A 154 -16.29 -11.05 -6.43
CA GLN A 154 -17.26 -11.55 -7.41
C GLN A 154 -16.93 -11.15 -8.87
N GLU A 155 -16.35 -9.98 -9.07
CA GLU A 155 -15.93 -9.51 -10.40
C GLU A 155 -14.72 -10.30 -10.90
N VAL A 156 -13.76 -10.62 -10.02
CA VAL A 156 -12.61 -11.50 -10.36
C VAL A 156 -13.10 -12.88 -10.80
N GLU A 157 -14.07 -13.46 -10.10
CA GLU A 157 -14.68 -14.75 -10.48
C GLU A 157 -15.39 -14.68 -11.82
N THR A 158 -16.16 -13.61 -12.06
CA THR A 158 -16.87 -13.42 -13.34
C THR A 158 -15.88 -13.29 -14.50
N ILE A 159 -14.80 -12.50 -14.32
CA ILE A 159 -13.72 -12.36 -15.31
C ILE A 159 -13.03 -13.71 -15.54
N TRP A 160 -12.83 -14.51 -14.50
CA TRP A 160 -12.25 -15.83 -14.63
C TRP A 160 -13.12 -16.81 -15.42
N ALA A 161 -14.40 -16.91 -15.06
CA ALA A 161 -15.38 -17.78 -15.69
C ALA A 161 -15.50 -17.49 -17.18
N SER A 162 -15.67 -16.22 -17.53
CA SER A 162 -15.79 -15.77 -18.93
C SER A 162 -14.57 -16.12 -19.79
N ASN A 163 -13.37 -16.14 -19.21
CA ASN A 163 -12.13 -16.46 -19.93
C ASN A 163 -11.82 -17.96 -20.02
N ASN A 164 -12.46 -18.82 -19.22
CA ASN A 164 -12.12 -20.26 -19.13
C ASN A 164 -13.29 -21.22 -19.46
N GLY A 165 -14.41 -20.70 -19.95
CA GLY A 165 -15.64 -21.47 -20.21
C GLY A 165 -16.54 -21.53 -18.97
N ASP A 166 -17.86 -21.52 -19.19
CA ASP A 166 -18.89 -21.38 -18.15
C ASP A 166 -18.70 -22.38 -17.00
N TYR A 167 -18.15 -21.87 -15.89
CA TYR A 167 -18.27 -22.50 -14.58
C TYR A 167 -19.31 -21.72 -13.81
N ASP A 168 -20.40 -22.39 -13.45
CA ASP A 168 -21.45 -21.83 -12.61
C ASP A 168 -20.93 -21.83 -11.16
N PHE A 169 -20.57 -20.64 -10.66
CA PHE A 169 -20.06 -20.45 -9.30
C PHE A 169 -21.23 -20.40 -8.31
N TRP A 170 -21.58 -21.54 -7.69
CA TRP A 170 -22.58 -21.57 -6.63
C TRP A 170 -21.92 -21.50 -5.26
N TYR A 171 -22.26 -20.47 -4.49
CA TYR A 171 -21.85 -20.32 -3.10
C TYR A 171 -22.74 -21.17 -2.19
N ASP A 172 -22.14 -22.13 -1.47
CA ASP A 172 -22.85 -22.85 -0.42
C ASP A 172 -23.13 -21.94 0.81
N GLU A 173 -23.88 -22.46 1.79
CA GLU A 173 -24.21 -21.74 3.04
C GLU A 173 -22.98 -21.29 3.84
N THR A 174 -21.80 -21.78 3.49
CA THR A 174 -20.52 -21.44 4.10
C THR A 174 -19.65 -20.51 3.24
N GLY A 175 -20.17 -20.07 2.09
CA GLY A 175 -19.53 -19.12 1.18
C GLY A 175 -18.44 -19.73 0.29
N TYR A 176 -18.47 -21.04 0.03
CA TYR A 176 -17.56 -21.69 -0.92
C TYR A 176 -18.20 -21.93 -2.27
N VAL A 177 -17.40 -21.75 -3.32
CA VAL A 177 -17.72 -22.13 -4.69
C VAL A 177 -17.79 -23.65 -4.80
N THR A 178 -18.94 -24.15 -5.21
CA THR A 178 -19.08 -25.51 -5.72
C THR A 178 -18.98 -25.48 -7.24
N GLN A 179 -18.03 -26.25 -7.82
CA GLN A 179 -18.01 -26.49 -9.26
C GLN A 179 -19.22 -27.36 -9.61
N VAL A 180 -20.11 -26.86 -10.46
CA VAL A 180 -21.11 -27.68 -11.14
C VAL A 180 -20.52 -28.08 -12.48
N GLY A 181 -20.40 -29.40 -12.71
CA GLY A 181 -19.84 -29.98 -13.93
C GLY A 181 -20.83 -30.04 -15.08
#